data_AF-A0A1B7LW39-F1
#
_entry.id   AF-A0A1B7LW39-F1
#
_cell.length_a   1.000
_cell.length_b   1.000
_cell.length_c   1.000
_cell.angle_alpha   90.00
_cell.angle_beta   90.00
_cell.angle_gamma   90.00
#
_symmetry.space_group_name_H-M   'P 1'
#
loop_
_entity.id
_entity.type
_entity.pdbx_description
1 polymer ?
#
loop_
_entity_poly.entity_id
_entity_poly.type
_entity_poly.pdbx_seq_one_letter_code
_entity_poly.pdbx_strand_id
1 'polypeptide(L)'
;MNTITRRKKTHLFSTERSSTMRVLTYAGAIMAFLIGSGFATGQEIMQYFASYGFWGVFGTGLLVLALISFVSIQFLTVGQREQFNKPSQIFEYYAGKYVGKFFDYFSILFVFLSFTVMVAGAGAVFDEHYNLPTWVGGFGLTVLVALTVLFGLNSLVDVIGKIGPLIVIIAIGLGIVGIINAETGILAGNDLVTDLEIQQASNHWITAGLSYVGFCMLWLAAFLTALGKTVPTQREARAGGLTGGVVFSLSCIIVGLGLLANIERVAGMQIPMLVLANDIAPFVASLISLMILAGIYTTAIPLLWTVSSRFFPDGTMKYKYLTIFLALLGTVIGLWLPFDEMVNIVYVLNGYVGAILLAIMVVATIWKWVARRRTIADETPADLNPIQR
;
A
#
# COMPACT_ATOMS: atom_id res chain seq x y z
N MET A 1 21.85 -1.60 -43.02
CA MET A 1 21.03 -0.47 -42.52
C MET A 1 20.46 -0.93 -41.17
N ASN A 2 21.15 -0.61 -40.08
CA ASN A 2 20.86 -1.13 -38.74
C ASN A 2 19.65 -0.43 -38.13
N THR A 3 18.53 -1.13 -38.02
CA THR A 3 17.37 -0.68 -37.26
C THR A 3 17.67 -0.83 -35.77
N ILE A 4 18.17 0.24 -35.16
CA ILE A 4 18.26 0.38 -33.71
C ILE A 4 16.82 0.43 -33.18
N THR A 5 16.34 -0.71 -32.66
CA THR A 5 15.15 -0.75 -31.82
C THR A 5 15.40 0.10 -30.59
N ARG A 6 14.92 1.34 -30.64
CA ARG A 6 14.84 2.26 -29.50
C ARG A 6 13.93 1.60 -28.46
N ARG A 7 14.51 0.88 -27.48
CA ARG A 7 13.78 0.42 -26.29
C ARG A 7 13.09 1.66 -25.70
N LYS A 8 11.75 1.71 -25.73
CA LYS A 8 11.00 2.65 -24.90
C LYS A 8 11.52 2.48 -23.48
N LYS A 9 12.14 3.52 -22.92
CA LYS A 9 12.52 3.54 -21.51
C LYS A 9 11.21 3.40 -20.71
N THR A 10 10.97 2.22 -20.16
CA THR A 10 9.94 2.02 -19.15
C THR A 10 10.34 2.84 -17.92
N HIS A 11 9.41 3.61 -17.35
CA HIS A 11 9.64 4.52 -16.22
C HIS A 11 10.11 3.83 -14.91
N LEU A 12 10.31 2.51 -14.92
CA LEU A 12 10.76 1.72 -13.76
C LEU A 12 12.29 1.64 -13.61
N PHE A 13 13.08 2.03 -14.61
CA PHE A 13 14.55 2.03 -14.49
C PHE A 13 15.03 3.28 -13.77
N SER A 14 15.68 3.13 -12.61
CA SER A 14 16.38 4.23 -11.96
C SER A 14 17.57 4.69 -12.82
N THR A 15 17.64 5.99 -13.10
CA THR A 15 18.76 6.63 -13.80
C THR A 15 19.93 7.01 -12.87
N GLU A 16 19.81 6.73 -11.57
CA GLU A 16 20.75 7.14 -10.55
C GLU A 16 22.06 6.35 -10.59
N ARG A 17 23.19 7.07 -10.54
CA ARG A 17 24.53 6.49 -10.62
C ARG A 17 24.97 5.85 -9.30
N SER A 18 24.58 6.41 -8.15
CA SER A 18 24.99 5.93 -6.82
C SER A 18 24.04 4.86 -6.26
N SER A 19 24.61 3.81 -5.66
CA SER A 19 23.87 2.72 -5.00
C SER A 19 22.91 3.23 -3.93
N THR A 20 23.32 4.23 -3.14
CA THR A 20 22.49 4.82 -2.07
C THR A 20 21.26 5.55 -2.62
N MET A 21 21.42 6.32 -3.70
CA MET A 21 20.29 7.02 -4.34
C MET A 21 19.29 6.05 -4.95
N ARG A 22 19.76 4.92 -5.51
CA ARG A 22 18.88 3.85 -5.98
C ARG A 22 18.09 3.23 -4.83
N VAL A 23 18.75 2.93 -3.70
CA VAL A 23 18.08 2.41 -2.50
C VAL A 23 16.97 3.35 -2.01
N LEU A 24 17.25 4.65 -1.94
CA LEU A 24 16.25 5.67 -1.57
C LEU A 24 15.12 5.76 -2.59
N THR A 25 15.42 5.61 -3.89
CA THR A 25 14.41 5.58 -4.95
C THR A 25 13.46 4.39 -4.77
N TYR A 26 13.99 3.20 -4.48
CA TYR A 26 13.17 2.01 -4.23
C TYR A 26 12.34 2.13 -2.96
N ALA A 27 12.93 2.69 -1.89
CA ALA A 27 12.20 2.97 -0.65
C ALA A 27 11.06 3.97 -0.90
N GLY A 28 11.33 5.06 -1.62
CA GLY A 28 10.31 6.05 -2.01
C GLY A 28 9.21 5.46 -2.88
N ALA A 29 9.54 4.51 -3.76
CA ALA A 29 8.55 3.79 -4.56
C ALA A 29 7.66 2.88 -3.70
N ILE A 30 8.22 2.16 -2.72
CA ILE A 30 7.44 1.39 -1.73
C ILE A 30 6.51 2.33 -0.94
N MET A 31 7.06 3.44 -0.44
CA MET A 31 6.31 4.45 0.30
C MET A 31 5.13 5.01 -0.50
N ALA A 32 5.40 5.48 -1.72
CA ALA A 32 4.37 6.06 -2.59
C ALA A 32 3.30 5.05 -3.01
N PHE A 33 3.63 3.75 -3.01
CA PHE A 33 2.67 2.70 -3.35
C PHE A 33 1.79 2.29 -2.17
N LEU A 34 2.36 2.24 -0.95
CA LEU A 34 1.62 1.88 0.26
C LEU A 34 0.82 3.07 0.83
N ILE A 35 1.36 4.28 0.75
CA ILE A 35 0.71 5.49 1.27
C ILE A 35 -0.22 6.04 0.19
N GLY A 36 -1.40 5.42 0.12
CA GLY A 36 -2.52 5.87 -0.68
C GLY A 36 -3.47 6.77 0.10
N SER A 37 -4.70 6.88 -0.39
CA SER A 37 -5.75 7.68 0.27
C SER A 37 -6.13 7.21 1.67
N GLY A 38 -6.11 5.90 1.95
CA GLY A 38 -6.41 5.37 3.29
C GLY A 38 -5.45 5.90 4.35
N PHE A 39 -4.16 5.95 4.03
CA PHE A 39 -3.14 6.57 4.88
C PHE A 39 -3.26 8.09 4.91
N ALA A 40 -3.44 8.75 3.75
CA ALA A 40 -3.48 10.21 3.66
C ALA A 40 -4.68 10.84 4.39
N THR A 41 -5.80 10.11 4.45
CA THR A 41 -6.99 10.50 5.23
C THR A 41 -6.82 10.24 6.72
N GLY A 42 -5.91 9.33 7.10
CA GLY A 42 -5.68 8.88 8.47
C GLY A 42 -6.58 7.73 8.90
N GLN A 43 -7.60 7.37 8.12
CA GLN A 43 -8.55 6.33 8.49
C GLN A 43 -7.92 4.94 8.63
N GLU A 44 -7.03 4.60 7.70
CA GLU A 44 -6.30 3.35 7.76
C GLU A 44 -5.44 3.27 9.04
N ILE A 45 -4.77 4.35 9.40
CA ILE A 45 -3.94 4.40 10.61
C ILE A 45 -4.80 4.43 11.87
N MET A 46 -5.99 5.06 11.82
CA MET A 46 -6.96 5.04 12.90
C MET A 46 -7.34 3.60 13.26
N GLN A 47 -7.84 2.84 12.27
CA GLN A 47 -8.41 1.52 12.52
C GLN A 47 -7.39 0.43 12.85
N TYR A 48 -6.17 0.52 12.30
CA TYR A 48 -5.13 -0.51 12.47
C TYR A 48 -4.12 -0.20 13.60
N PHE A 49 -3.99 1.07 14.01
CA PHE A 49 -2.98 1.53 14.97
C PHE A 49 -3.57 2.32 16.13
N ALA A 50 -4.12 3.51 15.89
CA ALA A 50 -4.52 4.41 16.98
C ALA A 50 -5.66 3.85 17.85
N SER A 51 -6.59 3.11 17.24
CA SER A 51 -7.74 2.46 17.90
C SER A 51 -7.37 1.38 18.93
N TYR A 52 -6.10 0.99 19.04
CA TYR A 52 -5.60 0.05 20.06
C TYR A 52 -4.62 0.70 21.04
N GLY A 53 -4.54 2.04 21.07
CA GLY A 53 -3.61 2.78 21.93
C GLY A 53 -2.15 2.39 21.66
N PHE A 54 -1.36 2.27 22.72
CA PHE A 54 0.06 1.90 22.60
C PHE A 54 0.31 0.52 22.00
N TRP A 55 -0.60 -0.42 22.20
CA TRP A 55 -0.47 -1.75 21.60
C TRP A 55 -0.64 -1.72 20.09
N GLY A 56 -1.48 -0.83 19.55
CA GLY A 56 -1.55 -0.63 18.11
C GLY A 56 -0.38 0.21 17.60
N VAL A 57 -0.19 1.40 18.16
CA VAL A 57 0.85 2.31 17.68
C VAL A 57 2.23 1.66 17.70
N PHE A 58 2.66 1.08 18.82
CA PHE A 58 3.98 0.47 18.93
C PHE A 58 3.96 -1.03 18.63
N GLY A 59 3.00 -1.79 19.15
CA GLY A 59 2.92 -3.23 18.92
C GLY A 59 2.65 -3.57 17.45
N THR A 60 1.54 -3.06 16.88
CA THR A 60 1.28 -3.20 15.44
C THR A 60 2.38 -2.52 14.62
N GLY A 61 2.84 -1.33 15.02
CA GLY A 61 3.97 -0.62 14.38
C GLY A 61 5.22 -1.48 14.19
N LEU A 62 5.69 -2.14 15.25
CA LEU A 62 6.87 -3.00 15.22
C LEU A 62 6.62 -4.30 14.43
N LEU A 63 5.42 -4.87 14.53
CA LEU A 63 5.03 -6.05 13.76
C LEU A 63 5.04 -5.76 12.25
N VAL A 64 4.44 -4.63 11.86
CA VAL A 64 4.43 -4.14 10.47
C VAL A 64 5.85 -3.86 9.99
N LEU A 65 6.69 -3.23 10.83
CA LEU A 65 8.11 -2.99 10.52
C LEU A 65 8.82 -4.28 10.17
N ALA A 66 8.72 -5.31 11.00
CA ALA A 66 9.39 -6.58 10.78
C ALA A 66 8.88 -7.26 9.50
N LEU A 67 7.56 -7.38 9.35
CA LEU A 67 6.97 -8.19 8.30
C LEU A 67 6.93 -7.49 6.94
N ILE A 68 6.65 -6.19 6.86
CA ILE A 68 6.72 -5.44 5.59
C ILE A 68 8.16 -5.33 5.10
N SER A 69 9.14 -5.15 5.99
CA SER A 69 10.54 -5.20 5.60
C SER A 69 10.89 -6.57 5.00
N PHE A 70 10.47 -7.67 5.65
CA PHE A 70 10.65 -9.02 5.14
C PHE A 70 9.99 -9.21 3.76
N VAL A 71 8.71 -8.86 3.62
CA VAL A 71 7.95 -8.98 2.36
C VAL A 71 8.62 -8.18 1.24
N SER A 72 8.96 -6.92 1.51
CA SER A 72 9.55 -6.02 0.51
C SER A 72 10.92 -6.51 0.04
N ILE A 73 11.77 -6.96 0.97
CA ILE A 73 13.07 -7.57 0.65
C ILE A 73 12.86 -8.76 -0.28
N GLN A 74 11.96 -9.66 0.07
CA GLN A 74 11.74 -10.89 -0.66
C GLN A 74 11.19 -10.65 -2.06
N PHE A 75 10.16 -9.81 -2.24
CA PHE A 75 9.63 -9.51 -3.57
C PHE A 75 10.65 -8.82 -4.47
N LEU A 76 11.41 -7.85 -3.96
CA LEU A 76 12.48 -7.22 -4.75
C LEU A 76 13.59 -8.22 -5.11
N THR A 77 14.04 -9.02 -4.13
CA THR A 77 15.12 -10.00 -4.30
C THR A 77 14.73 -11.09 -5.29
N VAL A 78 13.51 -11.61 -5.20
CA VAL A 78 13.01 -12.67 -6.09
C VAL A 78 12.68 -12.11 -7.47
N GLY A 79 12.07 -10.92 -7.57
CA GLY A 79 11.87 -10.23 -8.85
C GLY A 79 13.19 -9.98 -9.59
N GLN A 80 14.22 -9.55 -8.87
CA GLN A 80 15.57 -9.37 -9.40
C GLN A 80 16.19 -10.68 -9.89
N ARG A 81 15.99 -11.78 -9.17
CA ARG A 81 16.59 -13.08 -9.48
C ARG A 81 15.89 -13.82 -10.61
N GLU A 82 14.57 -13.95 -10.51
CA GLU A 82 13.76 -14.82 -11.37
C GLU A 82 13.35 -14.14 -12.67
N GLN A 83 13.35 -12.80 -12.70
CA GLN A 83 13.10 -12.02 -13.92
C GLN A 83 11.78 -12.40 -14.63
N PHE A 84 10.71 -12.69 -13.86
CA PHE A 84 9.42 -13.17 -14.37
C PHE A 84 8.86 -12.37 -15.55
N ASN A 85 8.33 -13.04 -16.57
CA ASN A 85 7.67 -12.38 -17.70
C ASN A 85 6.43 -11.60 -17.27
N LYS A 86 5.67 -12.16 -16.32
CA LYS A 86 4.52 -11.51 -15.68
C LYS A 86 4.81 -11.36 -14.19
N PRO A 87 4.80 -10.15 -13.63
CA PRO A 87 5.12 -9.95 -12.21
C PRO A 87 4.23 -10.73 -11.24
N SER A 88 2.96 -11.00 -11.59
CA SER A 88 2.06 -11.81 -10.75
C SER A 88 2.46 -13.29 -10.63
N GLN A 89 3.41 -13.78 -11.43
CA GLN A 89 3.99 -15.12 -11.27
C GLN A 89 4.70 -15.30 -9.92
N ILE A 90 4.96 -14.21 -9.19
CA ILE A 90 5.44 -14.26 -7.81
C ILE A 90 4.50 -15.06 -6.89
N PHE A 91 3.19 -15.03 -7.13
CA PHE A 91 2.22 -15.80 -6.37
C PHE A 91 2.43 -17.30 -6.59
N GLU A 92 2.61 -17.73 -7.84
CA GLU A 92 2.91 -19.13 -8.18
C GLU A 92 4.28 -19.57 -7.66
N TYR A 93 5.27 -18.67 -7.62
CA TYR A 93 6.60 -18.96 -7.09
C TYR A 93 6.60 -19.30 -5.59
N TYR A 94 5.73 -18.68 -4.79
CA TYR A 94 5.61 -18.95 -3.36
C TYR A 94 4.57 -20.02 -3.03
N ALA A 95 3.39 -19.94 -3.64
CA ALA A 95 2.24 -20.77 -3.28
C ALA A 95 1.98 -21.95 -4.24
N GLY A 96 2.79 -22.10 -5.28
CA GLY A 96 2.61 -23.13 -6.30
C GLY A 96 1.48 -22.80 -7.28
N LYS A 97 1.25 -23.71 -8.24
CA LYS A 97 0.38 -23.47 -9.39
C LYS A 97 -1.08 -23.14 -9.04
N TYR A 98 -1.69 -23.89 -8.12
CA TYR A 98 -3.13 -23.74 -7.84
C TYR A 98 -3.40 -22.57 -6.89
N VAL A 99 -2.74 -22.55 -5.73
CA VAL A 99 -2.91 -21.49 -4.73
C VAL A 99 -2.35 -20.16 -5.24
N GLY A 100 -1.23 -20.17 -5.96
CA GLY A 100 -0.69 -18.96 -6.58
C GLY A 100 -1.63 -18.36 -7.64
N LYS A 101 -2.29 -19.20 -8.45
CA LYS A 101 -3.30 -18.74 -9.40
C LYS A 101 -4.53 -18.16 -8.70
N PHE A 102 -4.95 -18.72 -7.57
CA PHE A 102 -5.99 -18.10 -6.73
C PHE A 102 -5.59 -16.68 -6.34
N PHE A 103 -4.37 -16.47 -5.80
CA PHE A 103 -3.90 -15.14 -5.42
C PHE A 103 -3.77 -14.17 -6.61
N ASP A 104 -3.36 -14.64 -7.79
CA ASP A 104 -3.33 -13.82 -9.00
C ASP A 104 -4.73 -13.27 -9.36
N TYR A 105 -5.77 -14.12 -9.39
CA TYR A 105 -7.14 -13.64 -9.66
C TYR A 105 -7.75 -12.85 -8.50
N PHE A 106 -7.49 -13.28 -7.27
CA PHE A 106 -7.96 -12.58 -6.08
C PHE A 106 -7.39 -11.16 -6.01
N SER A 107 -6.12 -10.97 -6.37
CA SER A 107 -5.50 -9.63 -6.42
C SER A 107 -6.23 -8.68 -7.37
N ILE A 108 -6.78 -9.18 -8.49
CA ILE A 108 -7.56 -8.37 -9.43
C ILE A 108 -8.91 -7.96 -8.85
N LEU A 109 -9.60 -8.89 -8.17
CA LEU A 109 -10.83 -8.56 -7.44
C LEU A 109 -10.55 -7.51 -6.35
N PHE A 110 -9.46 -7.70 -5.60
CA PHE A 110 -9.06 -6.77 -4.57
C PHE A 110 -8.76 -5.38 -5.13
N VAL A 111 -8.00 -5.28 -6.22
CA VAL A 111 -7.74 -4.01 -6.93
C VAL A 111 -9.04 -3.31 -7.31
N PHE A 112 -10.07 -4.05 -7.75
CA PHE A 112 -11.39 -3.47 -8.02
C PHE A 112 -12.08 -2.97 -6.74
N LEU A 113 -12.07 -3.75 -5.66
CA LEU A 113 -12.65 -3.32 -4.39
C LEU A 113 -11.93 -2.10 -3.83
N SER A 114 -10.60 -2.02 -3.95
CA SER A 114 -9.84 -0.82 -3.59
C SER A 114 -10.30 0.41 -4.38
N PHE A 115 -10.67 0.27 -5.66
CA PHE A 115 -11.26 1.38 -6.41
C PHE A 115 -12.59 1.85 -5.80
N THR A 116 -13.43 0.93 -5.32
CA THR A 116 -14.68 1.29 -4.63
C THR A 116 -14.43 2.05 -3.32
N VAL A 117 -13.38 1.68 -2.58
CA VAL A 117 -12.92 2.41 -1.38
C VAL A 117 -12.44 3.82 -1.74
N MET A 118 -11.80 4.02 -2.90
CA MET A 118 -11.43 5.35 -3.38
C MET A 118 -12.66 6.23 -3.64
N VAL A 119 -13.73 5.65 -4.21
CA VAL A 119 -14.99 6.36 -4.41
C VAL A 119 -15.60 6.80 -3.08
N ALA A 120 -15.65 5.89 -2.10
CA ALA A 120 -16.13 6.19 -0.75
C ALA A 120 -15.31 7.33 -0.12
N GLY A 121 -13.97 7.26 -0.22
CA GLY A 121 -13.07 8.28 0.32
C GLY A 121 -13.25 9.66 -0.32
N ALA A 122 -13.49 9.73 -1.63
CA ALA A 122 -13.82 11.02 -2.26
C ALA A 122 -15.17 11.55 -1.78
N GLY A 123 -16.16 10.69 -1.59
CA GLY A 123 -17.43 11.05 -0.99
C GLY A 123 -17.27 11.64 0.42
N ALA A 124 -16.47 10.98 1.27
CA ALA A 124 -16.19 11.43 2.62
C ALA A 124 -15.47 12.79 2.69
N VAL A 125 -14.52 13.07 1.78
CA VAL A 125 -13.89 14.40 1.72
C VAL A 125 -14.90 15.48 1.35
N PHE A 126 -15.81 15.21 0.42
CA PHE A 126 -16.85 16.17 0.02
C PHE A 126 -17.84 16.45 1.16
N ASP A 127 -18.20 15.41 1.90
CA ASP A 127 -19.08 15.52 3.06
C ASP A 127 -18.41 16.30 4.19
N GLU A 128 -17.23 15.87 4.65
CA GLU A 128 -16.59 16.46 5.83
C GLU A 128 -15.96 17.83 5.60
N HIS A 129 -15.37 18.08 4.42
CA HIS A 129 -14.68 19.36 4.16
C HIS A 129 -15.58 20.39 3.48
N TYR A 130 -16.38 19.93 2.51
CA TYR A 130 -17.17 20.83 1.66
C TYR A 130 -18.65 20.87 2.07
N ASN A 131 -19.08 20.07 3.05
CA ASN A 131 -20.49 19.94 3.46
C ASN A 131 -21.42 19.62 2.28
N LEU A 132 -20.93 18.80 1.34
CA LEU A 132 -21.65 18.35 0.16
C LEU A 132 -21.99 16.86 0.26
N PRO A 133 -23.15 16.42 -0.26
CA PRO A 133 -23.51 15.00 -0.21
C PRO A 133 -22.42 14.09 -0.80
N THR A 134 -22.18 12.95 -0.15
CA THR A 134 -21.14 11.98 -0.53
C THR A 134 -21.20 11.56 -2.01
N TRP A 135 -22.39 11.47 -2.59
CA TRP A 135 -22.56 11.10 -3.99
C TRP A 135 -21.95 12.10 -4.97
N VAL A 136 -21.87 13.39 -4.61
CA VAL A 136 -21.24 14.42 -5.44
C VAL A 136 -19.75 14.13 -5.59
N GLY A 137 -19.07 13.87 -4.46
CA GLY A 137 -17.65 13.52 -4.43
C GLY A 137 -17.35 12.19 -5.13
N GLY A 138 -18.09 11.13 -4.78
CA GLY A 138 -17.87 9.80 -5.34
C GLY A 138 -18.18 9.68 -6.84
N PHE A 139 -19.31 10.24 -7.29
CA PHE A 139 -19.65 10.25 -8.71
C PHE A 139 -18.71 11.17 -9.51
N GLY A 140 -18.39 12.35 -8.96
CA GLY A 140 -17.42 13.27 -9.56
C GLY A 140 -16.05 12.62 -9.78
N LEU A 141 -15.52 11.94 -8.76
CA LEU A 141 -14.29 11.15 -8.88
C LEU A 141 -14.42 10.10 -9.99
N THR A 142 -15.49 9.31 -9.96
CA THR A 142 -15.70 8.22 -10.93
C THR A 142 -15.66 8.73 -12.36
N VAL A 143 -16.37 9.82 -12.66
CA VAL A 143 -16.40 10.43 -14.00
C VAL A 143 -15.00 10.83 -14.43
N LEU A 144 -14.26 11.55 -13.57
CA LEU A 144 -12.90 11.99 -13.89
C LEU A 144 -11.96 10.79 -14.13
N VAL A 145 -12.03 9.77 -13.27
CA VAL A 145 -11.20 8.56 -13.39
C VAL A 145 -11.55 7.80 -14.67
N ALA A 146 -12.85 7.59 -14.96
CA ALA A 146 -13.29 6.86 -16.15
C ALA A 146 -12.86 7.57 -17.43
N LEU A 147 -13.05 8.89 -17.54
CA LEU A 147 -12.59 9.68 -18.69
C LEU A 147 -11.09 9.50 -18.89
N THR A 148 -10.33 9.64 -17.81
CA THR A 148 -8.88 9.51 -17.86
C THR A 148 -8.41 8.13 -18.32
N VAL A 149 -9.00 7.05 -17.78
CA VAL A 149 -8.68 5.68 -18.20
C VAL A 149 -9.04 5.46 -19.68
N LEU A 150 -10.13 6.05 -20.16
CA LEU A 150 -10.58 5.95 -21.56
C LEU A 150 -9.68 6.73 -22.54
N PHE A 151 -9.10 7.86 -22.13
CA PHE A 151 -8.18 8.66 -22.96
C PHE A 151 -6.73 8.18 -22.93
N GLY A 152 -6.38 7.30 -21.99
CA GLY A 152 -5.12 6.57 -21.97
C GLY A 152 -4.10 7.05 -20.91
N LEU A 153 -3.37 6.09 -20.35
CA LEU A 153 -2.58 6.25 -19.12
C LEU A 153 -1.20 6.93 -19.32
N ASN A 154 -0.67 6.95 -20.55
CA ASN A 154 0.75 7.25 -20.80
C ASN A 154 1.20 8.63 -20.31
N SER A 155 0.32 9.64 -20.32
CA SER A 155 0.63 11.00 -19.85
C SER A 155 0.53 11.15 -18.33
N LEU A 156 -0.14 10.21 -17.66
CA LEU A 156 -0.53 10.34 -16.26
C LEU A 156 0.42 9.65 -15.29
N VAL A 157 1.10 8.60 -15.75
CA VAL A 157 2.11 7.88 -14.95
C VAL A 157 3.20 8.84 -14.42
N ASP A 158 3.59 9.83 -15.22
CA ASP A 158 4.58 10.85 -14.83
C ASP A 158 4.08 11.84 -13.78
N VAL A 159 2.76 12.10 -13.75
CA VAL A 159 2.13 12.99 -12.76
C VAL A 159 1.91 12.23 -11.45
N ILE A 160 1.41 10.99 -11.53
CA ILE A 160 1.21 10.09 -10.39
C ILE A 160 2.52 9.90 -9.61
N GLY A 161 3.63 9.71 -10.33
CA GLY A 161 4.95 9.48 -9.71
C GLY A 161 5.50 10.64 -8.87
N LYS A 162 4.99 11.87 -9.04
CA LYS A 162 5.43 13.06 -8.27
C LYS A 162 4.54 13.37 -7.07
N ILE A 163 3.26 13.03 -7.17
CA ILE A 163 2.27 13.38 -6.14
C ILE A 163 2.44 12.49 -4.90
N GLY A 164 2.70 11.19 -5.08
CA GLY A 164 2.83 10.22 -3.98
C GLY A 164 3.82 10.66 -2.87
N PRO A 165 5.10 10.93 -3.18
CA PRO A 165 6.08 11.36 -2.16
C PRO A 165 5.68 12.65 -1.41
N LEU A 166 5.00 13.58 -2.07
CA LEU A 166 4.54 14.82 -1.43
C LEU A 166 3.44 14.53 -0.40
N ILE A 167 2.47 13.65 -0.74
CA ILE A 167 1.40 13.22 0.17
C ILE A 167 1.99 12.60 1.44
N VAL A 168 3.00 11.74 1.28
CA VAL A 168 3.70 11.09 2.40
C VAL A 168 4.27 12.11 3.37
N ILE A 169 5.05 13.08 2.84
CA ILE A 169 5.72 14.08 3.66
C ILE A 169 4.69 14.93 4.43
N ILE A 170 3.62 15.33 3.75
CA ILE A 170 2.57 16.14 4.36
C ILE A 170 1.80 15.35 5.42
N ALA A 171 1.46 14.09 5.17
CA ALA A 171 0.76 13.24 6.14
C ALA A 171 1.60 13.01 7.40
N ILE A 172 2.90 12.74 7.25
CA ILE A 172 3.83 12.63 8.40
C ILE A 172 3.92 13.97 9.14
N GLY A 173 4.04 15.08 8.40
CA GLY A 173 4.07 16.43 8.98
C GLY A 173 2.83 16.76 9.80
N LEU A 174 1.64 16.43 9.29
CA LEU A 174 0.38 16.56 10.04
C LEU A 174 0.34 15.66 11.27
N GLY A 175 0.86 14.42 11.19
CA GLY A 175 1.02 13.56 12.36
C GLY A 175 1.90 14.21 13.44
N ILE A 176 3.04 14.79 13.05
CA ILE A 176 3.93 15.53 13.97
C ILE A 176 3.22 16.74 14.57
N VAL A 177 2.52 17.54 13.76
CA VAL A 177 1.75 18.68 14.25
C VAL A 177 0.67 18.23 15.24
N GLY A 178 -0.03 17.13 14.93
CA GLY A 178 -1.02 16.53 15.82
C GLY A 178 -0.41 16.14 17.16
N ILE A 179 0.82 15.64 17.20
CA ILE A 179 1.54 15.36 18.46
C ILE A 179 1.83 16.65 19.25
N ILE A 180 2.31 17.70 18.56
CA ILE A 180 2.77 18.94 19.21
C ILE A 180 1.60 19.77 19.74
N ASN A 181 0.51 19.85 18.98
CA ASN A 181 -0.64 20.72 19.26
C ASN A 181 -1.76 20.02 20.04
N ALA A 182 -1.60 18.74 20.40
CA ALA A 182 -2.63 17.97 21.06
C ALA A 182 -2.98 18.52 22.45
N GLU A 183 -4.24 18.88 22.64
CA GLU A 183 -4.79 19.24 23.95
C GLU A 183 -4.93 18.01 24.87
N THR A 184 -5.50 16.92 24.36
CA THR A 184 -5.64 15.64 25.08
C THR A 184 -4.25 15.03 25.36
N GLY A 185 -3.38 15.02 24.35
CA GLY A 185 -2.03 14.46 24.44
C GLY A 185 -1.99 12.93 24.38
N ILE A 186 -0.79 12.38 24.14
CA ILE A 186 -0.61 10.95 23.84
C ILE A 186 -1.02 10.04 25.01
N LEU A 187 -0.67 10.40 26.24
CA LEU A 187 -0.92 9.56 27.42
C LEU A 187 -2.43 9.47 27.74
N ALA A 188 -3.09 10.62 27.87
CA ALA A 188 -4.54 10.63 28.11
C ALA A 188 -5.30 10.06 26.90
N GLY A 189 -4.83 10.32 25.68
CA GLY A 189 -5.37 9.68 24.48
C GLY A 189 -5.34 8.15 24.55
N ASN A 190 -4.23 7.56 25.01
CA ASN A 190 -4.15 6.10 25.22
C ASN A 190 -5.17 5.59 26.23
N ASP A 191 -5.39 6.30 27.33
CA ASP A 191 -6.31 5.88 28.38
C ASP A 191 -7.77 5.99 27.92
N LEU A 192 -8.08 6.96 27.05
CA LEU A 192 -9.42 7.19 26.51
C LEU A 192 -9.81 6.21 25.41
N VAL A 193 -8.85 5.58 24.71
CA VAL A 193 -9.16 4.65 23.60
C VAL A 193 -10.11 3.54 24.01
N THR A 194 -10.00 3.03 25.24
CA THR A 194 -10.87 1.93 25.71
C THR A 194 -12.30 2.35 26.00
N ASP A 195 -12.54 3.65 26.17
CA ASP A 195 -13.84 4.22 26.51
C ASP A 195 -14.59 4.74 25.27
N LEU A 196 -13.91 4.85 24.13
CA LEU A 196 -14.45 5.33 22.87
C LEU A 196 -14.85 4.17 21.96
N GLU A 197 -16.02 4.30 21.31
CA GLU A 197 -16.42 3.40 20.22
C GLU A 197 -15.68 3.80 18.95
N ILE A 198 -14.53 3.16 18.70
CA ILE A 198 -13.70 3.39 17.50
C ILE A 198 -13.76 2.15 16.63
N GLN A 199 -13.98 2.34 15.32
CA GLN A 199 -13.92 1.24 14.36
C GLN A 199 -12.51 0.62 14.38
N GLN A 200 -12.45 -0.68 14.73
CA GLN A 200 -11.21 -1.44 14.79
C GLN A 200 -11.10 -2.40 13.61
N ALA A 201 -9.89 -2.57 13.08
CA ALA A 201 -9.64 -3.51 11.99
C ALA A 201 -9.80 -4.99 12.40
N SER A 202 -9.71 -5.29 13.69
CA SER A 202 -9.81 -6.64 14.26
C SER A 202 -9.99 -6.55 15.78
N ASN A 203 -10.34 -7.66 16.45
CA ASN A 203 -10.50 -7.68 17.91
C ASN A 203 -9.17 -7.55 18.69
N HIS A 204 -8.02 -7.68 18.01
CA HIS A 204 -6.72 -7.66 18.68
C HIS A 204 -5.64 -7.02 17.79
N TRP A 205 -4.76 -6.21 18.36
CA TRP A 205 -3.71 -5.46 17.66
C TRP A 205 -2.80 -6.36 16.80
N ILE A 206 -2.41 -7.55 17.30
CA ILE A 206 -1.62 -8.52 16.52
C ILE A 206 -2.35 -8.91 15.22
N THR A 207 -3.63 -9.27 15.33
CA THR A 207 -4.42 -9.68 14.16
C THR A 207 -4.69 -8.51 13.20
N ALA A 208 -4.84 -7.30 13.73
CA ALA A 208 -4.89 -6.09 12.93
C ALA A 208 -3.58 -5.89 12.17
N GLY A 209 -2.43 -6.02 12.83
CA GLY A 209 -1.12 -5.94 12.19
C GLY A 209 -0.86 -7.02 11.13
N LEU A 210 -1.24 -8.27 11.39
CA LEU A 210 -1.15 -9.33 10.40
C LEU A 210 -2.05 -9.05 9.19
N SER A 211 -3.27 -8.59 9.43
CA SER A 211 -4.19 -8.16 8.38
C SER A 211 -3.60 -7.00 7.57
N TYR A 212 -3.06 -5.98 8.24
CA TYR A 212 -2.45 -4.83 7.60
C TYR A 212 -1.28 -5.22 6.67
N VAL A 213 -0.39 -6.08 7.18
CA VAL A 213 0.72 -6.62 6.39
C VAL A 213 0.21 -7.42 5.20
N GLY A 214 -0.80 -8.28 5.41
CA GLY A 214 -1.40 -9.06 4.34
C GLY A 214 -2.01 -8.20 3.24
N PHE A 215 -2.72 -7.15 3.64
CA PHE A 215 -3.32 -6.16 2.75
C PHE A 215 -2.24 -5.49 1.89
N CYS A 216 -1.22 -4.93 2.54
CA CYS A 216 -0.08 -4.30 1.89
C CYS A 216 0.68 -5.26 0.97
N MET A 217 0.84 -6.52 1.40
CA MET A 217 1.57 -7.53 0.66
C MET A 217 0.92 -7.85 -0.69
N LEU A 218 -0.41 -7.96 -0.74
CA LEU A 218 -1.14 -8.23 -1.99
C LEU A 218 -0.95 -7.09 -3.00
N TRP A 219 -0.95 -5.85 -2.53
CA TRP A 219 -0.62 -4.65 -3.30
C TRP A 219 0.82 -4.69 -3.82
N LEU A 220 1.79 -4.95 -2.94
CA LEU A 220 3.21 -4.92 -3.29
C LEU A 220 3.66 -6.06 -4.18
N ALA A 221 2.99 -7.22 -4.17
CA ALA A 221 3.47 -8.44 -4.80
C ALA A 221 3.87 -8.26 -6.27
N ALA A 222 2.95 -7.83 -7.12
CA ALA A 222 3.23 -7.61 -8.54
C ALA A 222 4.15 -6.39 -8.75
N PHE A 223 3.93 -5.31 -8.02
CA PHE A 223 4.69 -4.07 -8.18
C PHE A 223 6.17 -4.22 -7.83
N LEU A 224 6.49 -4.71 -6.63
CA LEU A 224 7.87 -4.91 -6.19
C LEU A 224 8.57 -6.02 -6.95
N THR A 225 7.84 -7.04 -7.42
CA THR A 225 8.43 -8.03 -8.32
C THR A 225 8.86 -7.39 -9.64
N ALA A 226 8.02 -6.53 -10.23
CA ALA A 226 8.35 -5.79 -11.45
C ALA A 226 9.51 -4.81 -11.25
N LEU A 227 9.48 -4.05 -10.14
CA LEU A 227 10.56 -3.14 -9.76
C LEU A 227 11.87 -3.89 -9.52
N GLY A 228 11.80 -5.04 -8.85
CA GLY A 228 12.93 -5.94 -8.59
C GLY A 228 13.69 -6.32 -9.86
N LYS A 229 12.99 -6.53 -10.99
CA LYS A 229 13.64 -6.84 -12.28
C LYS A 229 14.63 -5.78 -12.73
N THR A 230 14.39 -4.53 -12.34
CA THR A 230 15.23 -3.38 -12.71
C THR A 230 16.40 -3.15 -11.76
N VAL A 231 16.41 -3.84 -10.62
CA VAL A 231 17.42 -3.65 -9.57
C VAL A 231 18.75 -4.29 -9.99
N PRO A 232 19.88 -3.55 -10.01
CA PRO A 232 21.15 -4.08 -10.47
C PRO A 232 21.69 -5.26 -9.65
N THR A 233 21.54 -5.22 -8.33
CA THR A 233 22.14 -6.22 -7.43
C THR A 233 21.21 -6.65 -6.30
N GLN A 234 21.42 -7.86 -5.80
CA GLN A 234 20.67 -8.37 -4.65
C GLN A 234 20.91 -7.57 -3.36
N ARG A 235 22.08 -6.96 -3.21
CA ARG A 235 22.37 -6.09 -2.06
C ARG A 235 21.51 -4.83 -2.10
N GLU A 236 21.37 -4.22 -3.28
CA GLU A 236 20.48 -3.07 -3.48
C GLU A 236 19.01 -3.44 -3.30
N ALA A 237 18.58 -4.60 -3.77
CA ALA A 237 17.21 -5.09 -3.58
C ALA A 237 16.86 -5.24 -2.10
N ARG A 238 17.76 -5.87 -1.32
CA ARG A 238 17.60 -6.03 0.14
C ARG A 238 17.61 -4.70 0.87
N ALA A 239 18.57 -3.83 0.55
CA ALA A 239 18.66 -2.51 1.17
C ALA A 239 17.43 -1.65 0.86
N GLY A 240 16.99 -1.61 -0.40
CA GLY A 240 15.77 -0.88 -0.81
C GLY A 240 14.52 -1.41 -0.11
N GLY A 241 14.35 -2.73 -0.03
CA GLY A 241 13.23 -3.35 0.68
C GLY A 241 13.23 -3.06 2.17
N LEU A 242 14.39 -3.16 2.83
CA LEU A 242 14.53 -2.87 4.26
C LEU A 242 14.27 -1.38 4.56
N THR A 243 14.91 -0.48 3.81
CA THR A 243 14.74 0.97 4.00
C THR A 243 13.29 1.37 3.74
N GLY A 244 12.64 0.84 2.69
CA GLY A 244 11.23 1.10 2.41
C GLY A 244 10.32 0.64 3.55
N GLY A 245 10.50 -0.60 4.05
CA GLY A 245 9.68 -1.12 5.15
C GLY A 245 9.87 -0.37 6.47
N VAL A 246 11.11 0.01 6.80
CA VAL A 246 11.42 0.80 8.00
C VAL A 246 10.78 2.20 7.92
N VAL A 247 11.01 2.92 6.82
CA VAL A 247 10.47 4.28 6.67
C VAL A 247 8.94 4.26 6.66
N PHE A 248 8.31 3.28 6.02
CA PHE A 248 6.85 3.13 6.00
C PHE A 248 6.28 2.92 7.39
N SER A 249 6.89 2.01 8.16
CA SER A 249 6.38 1.66 9.47
C SER A 249 6.58 2.78 10.48
N LEU A 250 7.71 3.50 10.41
CA LEU A 250 7.92 4.70 11.22
C LEU A 250 6.90 5.79 10.88
N SER A 251 6.53 5.92 9.61
CA SER A 251 5.49 6.87 9.18
C SER A 251 4.13 6.50 9.77
N CYS A 252 3.77 5.21 9.77
CA CYS A 252 2.54 4.72 10.43
C CYS A 252 2.54 5.03 11.93
N ILE A 253 3.68 4.82 12.62
CA ILE A 253 3.82 5.10 14.06
C ILE A 253 3.65 6.60 14.34
N ILE A 254 4.31 7.47 13.57
CA ILE A 254 4.24 8.93 13.76
C ILE A 254 2.81 9.44 13.55
N VAL A 255 2.15 9.03 12.47
CA VAL A 255 0.76 9.40 12.20
C VAL A 255 -0.16 8.81 13.27
N GLY A 256 0.05 7.56 13.67
CA GLY A 256 -0.72 6.90 14.73
C GLY A 256 -0.61 7.61 16.07
N LEU A 257 0.57 8.10 16.44
CA LEU A 257 0.76 8.94 17.64
C LEU A 257 0.02 10.27 17.53
N GLY A 258 0.04 10.93 16.37
CA GLY A 258 -0.68 12.19 16.16
C GLY A 258 -2.20 12.02 16.25
N LEU A 259 -2.73 10.92 15.72
CA LEU A 259 -4.15 10.57 15.84
C LEU A 259 -4.51 10.19 17.28
N LEU A 260 -3.69 9.37 17.93
CA LEU A 260 -3.90 8.96 19.32
C LEU A 260 -3.88 10.16 20.28
N ALA A 261 -2.99 11.13 20.04
CA ALA A 261 -2.90 12.34 20.85
C ALA A 261 -4.16 13.22 20.77
N ASN A 262 -5.00 13.03 19.75
CA ASN A 262 -6.20 13.84 19.49
C ASN A 262 -7.46 12.98 19.46
N ILE A 263 -7.42 11.77 20.03
CA ILE A 263 -8.40 10.70 19.76
C ILE A 263 -9.86 11.11 19.98
N GLU A 264 -10.13 11.94 20.99
CA GLU A 264 -11.48 12.46 21.32
C GLU A 264 -12.13 13.18 20.14
N ARG A 265 -11.32 13.87 19.32
CA ARG A 265 -11.81 14.66 18.18
C ARG A 265 -11.85 13.86 16.88
N VAL A 266 -11.02 12.83 16.77
CA VAL A 266 -10.82 12.11 15.50
C VAL A 266 -11.50 10.75 15.43
N ALA A 267 -11.91 10.17 16.58
CA ALA A 267 -12.47 8.82 16.68
C ALA A 267 -13.67 8.56 15.74
N GLY A 268 -14.58 9.54 15.61
CA GLY A 268 -15.80 9.42 14.80
C GLY A 268 -15.71 10.05 13.40
N MET A 269 -14.53 10.43 12.95
CA MET A 269 -14.34 11.20 11.71
C MET A 269 -13.88 10.30 10.58
N GLN A 270 -14.49 10.36 9.40
CA GLN A 270 -14.08 9.63 8.20
C GLN A 270 -12.77 10.16 7.60
N ILE A 271 -12.36 11.41 7.86
CA ILE A 271 -11.06 11.95 7.42
C ILE A 271 -10.32 12.60 8.60
N PRO A 272 -9.78 11.79 9.54
CA PRO A 272 -9.08 12.28 10.74
C PRO A 272 -8.00 13.33 10.47
N MET A 273 -7.27 13.22 9.36
CA MET A 273 -6.20 14.14 9.01
C MET A 273 -6.70 15.55 8.67
N LEU A 274 -7.96 15.71 8.25
CA LEU A 274 -8.55 17.04 8.05
C LEU A 274 -8.81 17.76 9.37
N VAL A 275 -9.16 17.02 10.43
CA VAL A 275 -9.29 17.59 11.78
C VAL A 275 -7.97 18.17 12.24
N LEU A 276 -6.88 17.40 12.12
CA LEU A 276 -5.53 17.88 12.49
C LEU A 276 -5.08 19.07 11.62
N ALA A 277 -5.49 19.11 10.36
CA ALA A 277 -5.17 20.22 9.47
C ALA A 277 -5.91 21.52 9.84
N ASN A 278 -7.14 21.41 10.35
CA ASN A 278 -7.94 22.57 10.79
C ASN A 278 -7.30 23.29 11.98
N ASP A 279 -6.59 22.57 12.85
CA ASP A 279 -5.88 23.16 13.99
C ASP A 279 -4.73 24.09 13.56
N ILE A 280 -4.19 23.92 12.35
CA ILE A 280 -3.14 24.80 11.80
C ILE A 280 -3.78 26.10 11.29
N ALA A 281 -4.70 25.98 10.34
CA ALA A 281 -5.53 27.05 9.81
C ALA A 281 -6.60 26.48 8.87
N PRO A 282 -7.80 27.10 8.74
CA PRO A 282 -8.85 26.63 7.82
C PRO A 282 -8.40 26.53 6.35
N PHE A 283 -7.50 27.43 5.90
CA PHE A 283 -6.93 27.36 4.55
C PHE A 283 -6.02 26.14 4.36
N VAL A 284 -5.32 25.69 5.41
CA VAL A 284 -4.47 24.49 5.36
C VAL A 284 -5.35 23.26 5.19
N ALA A 285 -6.45 23.14 5.94
CA ALA A 285 -7.41 22.05 5.73
C ALA A 285 -7.93 21.98 4.28
N SER A 286 -8.18 23.14 3.65
CA SER A 286 -8.56 23.18 2.22
C SER A 286 -7.45 22.64 1.31
N LEU A 287 -6.19 23.01 1.56
CA LEU A 287 -5.06 22.46 0.80
C LEU A 287 -4.89 20.94 1.02
N ILE A 288 -5.07 20.48 2.25
CA ILE A 288 -5.03 19.05 2.60
C ILE A 288 -6.17 18.28 1.93
N SER A 289 -7.38 18.84 1.88
CA SER A 289 -8.50 18.20 1.18
C SER A 289 -8.20 18.01 -0.31
N LEU A 290 -7.62 19.01 -0.98
CA LEU A 290 -7.22 18.92 -2.38
C LEU A 290 -6.10 17.91 -2.59
N MET A 291 -5.13 17.86 -1.66
CA MET A 291 -4.07 16.86 -1.68
C MET A 291 -4.63 15.45 -1.54
N ILE A 292 -5.56 15.22 -0.59
CA ILE A 292 -6.21 13.93 -0.39
C ILE A 292 -6.99 13.53 -1.65
N LEU A 293 -7.78 14.45 -2.22
CA LEU A 293 -8.50 14.21 -3.48
C LEU A 293 -7.56 13.88 -4.64
N ALA A 294 -6.43 14.57 -4.76
CA ALA A 294 -5.41 14.26 -5.75
C ALA A 294 -4.83 12.86 -5.52
N GLY A 295 -4.54 12.50 -4.26
CA GLY A 295 -4.13 11.15 -3.88
C GLY A 295 -5.15 10.09 -4.29
N ILE A 296 -6.41 10.24 -3.88
CA ILE A 296 -7.53 9.37 -4.24
C ILE A 296 -7.63 9.21 -5.76
N TYR A 297 -7.61 10.32 -6.50
CA TYR A 297 -7.70 10.33 -7.96
C TYR A 297 -6.54 9.59 -8.62
N THR A 298 -5.30 9.90 -8.21
CA THR A 298 -4.10 9.25 -8.76
C THR A 298 -4.01 7.77 -8.44
N THR A 299 -4.57 7.32 -7.32
CA THR A 299 -4.68 5.90 -6.95
C THR A 299 -5.83 5.21 -7.69
N ALA A 300 -6.99 5.84 -7.84
CA ALA A 300 -8.17 5.24 -8.46
C ALA A 300 -7.98 4.89 -9.94
N ILE A 301 -7.21 5.69 -10.68
CA ILE A 301 -6.93 5.48 -12.12
C ILE A 301 -6.23 4.13 -12.39
N PRO A 302 -5.03 3.85 -11.82
CA PRO A 302 -4.37 2.58 -12.07
C PRO A 302 -5.18 1.39 -11.54
N LEU A 303 -6.01 1.56 -10.49
CA LEU A 303 -6.88 0.49 -10.01
C LEU A 303 -7.94 0.11 -11.07
N LEU A 304 -8.72 1.08 -11.56
CA LEU A 304 -9.73 0.84 -12.59
C LEU A 304 -9.11 0.35 -13.91
N TRP A 305 -7.98 0.95 -14.30
CA TRP A 305 -7.23 0.56 -15.48
C TRP A 305 -6.73 -0.88 -15.39
N THR A 306 -6.14 -1.30 -14.26
CA THR A 306 -5.55 -2.64 -14.07
C THR A 306 -6.60 -3.73 -14.21
N VAL A 307 -7.80 -3.52 -13.66
CA VAL A 307 -8.88 -4.50 -13.78
C VAL A 307 -9.38 -4.56 -15.22
N SER A 308 -9.56 -3.41 -15.87
CA SER A 308 -10.03 -3.37 -17.26
C SER A 308 -9.03 -4.02 -18.23
N SER A 309 -7.74 -3.70 -18.09
CA SER A 309 -6.66 -4.18 -18.95
C SER A 309 -6.32 -5.66 -18.74
N ARG A 310 -6.69 -6.21 -17.58
CA ARG A 310 -6.57 -7.65 -17.30
C ARG A 310 -7.42 -8.51 -18.22
N PHE A 311 -8.62 -8.05 -18.57
CA PHE A 311 -9.59 -8.83 -19.36
C PHE A 311 -9.56 -8.48 -20.85
N PHE A 312 -9.32 -7.22 -21.20
CA PHE A 312 -9.30 -6.76 -22.58
C PHE A 312 -8.09 -5.86 -22.85
N PRO A 313 -7.45 -5.96 -24.03
CA PRO A 313 -6.38 -5.04 -24.40
C PRO A 313 -6.86 -3.59 -24.41
N ASP A 314 -6.01 -2.69 -23.89
CA ASP A 314 -6.24 -1.25 -23.86
C ASP A 314 -6.64 -0.68 -25.23
N GLY A 315 -7.58 0.25 -25.22
CA GLY A 315 -8.04 0.95 -26.42
C GLY A 315 -9.07 0.20 -27.27
N THR A 316 -9.30 -1.10 -27.01
CA THR A 316 -10.37 -1.86 -27.69
C THR A 316 -11.77 -1.41 -27.24
N MET A 317 -12.80 -1.61 -28.07
CA MET A 317 -14.18 -1.27 -27.67
C MET A 317 -14.65 -2.07 -26.45
N LYS A 318 -14.28 -3.35 -26.35
CA LYS A 318 -14.60 -4.20 -25.20
C LYS A 318 -13.97 -3.67 -23.91
N TYR A 319 -12.73 -3.19 -23.98
CA TYR A 319 -12.07 -2.52 -22.86
C TYR A 319 -12.86 -1.29 -22.41
N LYS A 320 -13.26 -0.40 -23.33
CA LYS A 320 -14.00 0.83 -23.00
C LYS A 320 -15.35 0.53 -22.32
N TYR A 321 -16.11 -0.42 -22.85
CA TYR A 321 -17.38 -0.83 -22.23
C TYR A 321 -17.18 -1.44 -20.84
N LEU A 322 -16.16 -2.30 -20.68
CA LEU A 322 -15.83 -2.87 -19.37
C LEU A 322 -15.41 -1.78 -18.37
N THR A 323 -14.58 -0.82 -18.78
CA THR A 323 -14.15 0.29 -17.92
C THR A 323 -15.34 1.11 -17.43
N ILE A 324 -16.27 1.48 -18.32
CA ILE A 324 -17.48 2.23 -17.95
C ILE A 324 -18.36 1.41 -16.99
N PHE A 325 -18.57 0.13 -17.29
CA PHE A 325 -19.34 -0.77 -16.43
C PHE A 325 -18.72 -0.89 -15.03
N LEU A 326 -17.41 -1.16 -14.95
CA LEU A 326 -16.69 -1.27 -13.68
C LEU A 326 -16.69 0.06 -12.92
N ALA A 327 -16.55 1.19 -13.61
CA ALA A 327 -16.62 2.51 -12.98
C ALA A 327 -17.97 2.71 -12.28
N LEU A 328 -19.08 2.50 -13.01
CA LEU A 328 -20.44 2.66 -12.47
C LEU A 328 -20.74 1.65 -11.35
N LEU A 329 -20.38 0.38 -11.55
CA LEU A 329 -20.55 -0.66 -10.53
C LEU A 329 -19.75 -0.31 -9.27
N GLY A 330 -18.50 0.15 -9.45
CA GLY A 330 -17.66 0.56 -8.35
C GLY A 330 -18.19 1.79 -7.62
N THR A 331 -18.87 2.71 -8.32
CA THR A 331 -19.56 3.84 -7.67
C THR A 331 -20.74 3.38 -6.81
N VAL A 332 -21.57 2.48 -7.32
CA VAL A 332 -22.71 1.96 -6.58
C VAL A 332 -22.25 1.24 -5.31
N ILE A 333 -21.22 0.40 -5.42
CA ILE A 333 -20.64 -0.31 -4.27
C ILE A 333 -19.98 0.69 -3.31
N GLY A 334 -19.16 1.61 -3.83
CA GLY A 334 -18.39 2.55 -3.01
C GLY A 334 -19.22 3.60 -2.28
N LEU A 335 -20.42 3.92 -2.77
CA LEU A 335 -21.35 4.84 -2.10
C LEU A 335 -22.41 4.11 -1.26
N TRP A 336 -22.34 2.78 -1.16
CA TRP A 336 -23.29 2.00 -0.37
C TRP A 336 -23.04 2.12 1.13
N LEU A 337 -21.77 2.23 1.53
CA LEU A 337 -21.33 2.31 2.93
C LEU A 337 -20.46 3.55 3.14
N PRO A 338 -20.37 4.06 4.39
CA PRO A 338 -19.37 5.04 4.80
C PRO A 338 -17.93 4.60 4.46
N PHE A 339 -17.03 5.57 4.30
CA PHE A 339 -15.65 5.33 3.89
C PHE A 339 -14.86 4.51 4.93
N ASP A 340 -15.03 4.77 6.20
CA ASP A 340 -14.41 4.02 7.29
C ASP A 340 -14.89 2.55 7.31
N GLU A 341 -16.18 2.29 7.10
CA GLU A 341 -16.70 0.94 6.94
C GLU A 341 -16.15 0.24 5.70
N MET A 342 -16.04 0.96 4.57
CA MET A 342 -15.44 0.44 3.34
C MET A 342 -13.97 0.07 3.54
N VAL A 343 -13.20 0.92 4.22
CA VAL A 343 -11.81 0.62 4.63
C VAL A 343 -11.79 -0.63 5.49
N ASN A 344 -12.65 -0.71 6.51
CA ASN A 344 -12.69 -1.83 7.42
C ASN A 344 -12.98 -3.15 6.69
N ILE A 345 -14.10 -3.22 5.97
CA ILE A 345 -14.55 -4.46 5.31
C ILE A 345 -13.55 -4.86 4.23
N VAL A 346 -13.22 -3.94 3.31
CA VAL A 346 -12.38 -4.29 2.18
C VAL A 346 -10.96 -4.58 2.66
N TYR A 347 -10.34 -3.73 3.46
CA TYR A 347 -8.91 -3.90 3.77
C TYR A 347 -8.69 -5.05 4.76
N VAL A 348 -9.61 -5.28 5.70
CA VAL A 348 -9.49 -6.39 6.66
C VAL A 348 -9.68 -7.74 5.98
N LEU A 349 -10.73 -7.91 5.16
CA LEU A 349 -10.97 -9.17 4.46
C LEU A 349 -9.81 -9.52 3.52
N ASN A 350 -9.33 -8.54 2.76
CA ASN A 350 -8.16 -8.74 1.91
C ASN A 350 -6.89 -8.96 2.72
N GLY A 351 -6.79 -8.31 3.88
CA GLY A 351 -5.70 -8.46 4.82
C GLY A 351 -5.56 -9.87 5.36
N TYR A 352 -6.64 -10.52 5.76
CA TYR A 352 -6.59 -11.92 6.21
C TYR A 352 -6.19 -12.88 5.07
N VAL A 353 -6.69 -12.67 3.85
CA VAL A 353 -6.27 -13.45 2.69
C VAL A 353 -4.78 -13.24 2.40
N GLY A 354 -4.30 -12.01 2.47
CA GLY A 354 -2.88 -11.69 2.34
C GLY A 354 -2.01 -12.24 3.48
N ALA A 355 -2.53 -12.34 4.70
CA ALA A 355 -1.82 -12.93 5.83
C ALA A 355 -1.59 -14.44 5.62
N ILE A 356 -2.52 -15.13 4.96
CA ILE A 356 -2.31 -16.52 4.53
C ILE A 356 -1.16 -16.60 3.51
N LEU A 357 -1.11 -15.68 2.54
CA LEU A 357 0.01 -15.61 1.59
C LEU A 357 1.34 -15.33 2.31
N LEU A 358 1.34 -14.45 3.31
CA LEU A 358 2.51 -14.16 4.14
C LEU A 358 3.01 -15.41 4.85
N ALA A 359 2.12 -16.19 5.47
CA ALA A 359 2.47 -17.44 6.13
C ALA A 359 3.09 -18.44 5.14
N ILE A 360 2.47 -18.62 3.96
CA ILE A 360 3.01 -19.47 2.88
C ILE A 360 4.40 -19.00 2.47
N MET A 361 4.59 -17.70 2.28
CA MET A 361 5.85 -17.09 1.89
C MET A 361 6.95 -17.30 2.93
N VAL A 362 6.65 -17.15 4.22
CA VAL A 362 7.59 -17.43 5.32
C VAL A 362 8.01 -18.90 5.29
N VAL A 363 7.05 -19.83 5.24
CA VAL A 363 7.31 -21.27 5.20
C VAL A 363 8.15 -21.64 3.97
N ALA A 364 7.76 -21.17 2.78
CA ALA A 364 8.48 -21.42 1.53
C ALA A 364 9.91 -20.87 1.57
N THR A 365 10.13 -19.73 2.23
CA THR A 365 11.45 -19.10 2.37
C THR A 365 12.35 -19.92 3.30
N ILE A 366 11.83 -20.33 4.46
CA ILE A 366 12.55 -21.18 5.42
C ILE A 366 12.90 -22.52 4.77
N TRP A 367 11.95 -23.17 4.10
CA TRP A 367 12.17 -24.45 3.45
C TRP A 367 13.24 -24.39 2.36
N LYS A 368 13.19 -23.39 1.48
CA LYS A 368 14.22 -23.16 0.45
C LYS A 368 15.60 -22.88 1.05
N TRP A 369 15.66 -22.21 2.20
CA TRP A 369 16.92 -21.96 2.91
C TRP A 369 17.50 -23.23 3.54
N VAL A 370 16.67 -24.05 4.21
CA VAL A 370 17.08 -25.34 4.77
C VAL A 370 17.56 -26.30 3.68
N ALA A 371 16.82 -26.39 2.57
CA ALA A 371 17.18 -27.26 1.44
C ALA A 371 18.56 -26.91 0.87
N ARG A 372 18.85 -25.62 0.64
CA ARG A 372 20.16 -25.16 0.15
C ARG A 372 21.31 -25.49 1.11
N ARG A 373 21.08 -25.41 2.42
CA ARG A 373 22.11 -25.78 3.42
C ARG A 373 22.43 -27.27 3.39
N ARG A 374 21.44 -28.12 3.17
CA ARG A 374 21.64 -29.57 3.02
C ARG A 374 22.49 -29.88 1.79
N THR A 375 22.18 -29.27 0.64
CA THR A 375 22.95 -29.48 -0.60
C THR A 375 24.42 -29.06 -0.44
N ILE A 376 24.69 -27.92 0.22
CA ILE A 376 26.06 -27.47 0.48
C ILE A 376 26.79 -28.42 1.44
N ALA A 377 26.11 -28.94 2.47
CA ALA A 377 26.68 -29.90 3.40
C ALA A 377 27.03 -31.24 2.72
N ASP A 378 26.19 -31.71 1.80
CA ASP A 378 26.43 -32.95 1.03
C ASP A 378 27.55 -32.78 -0.02
N GLU A 379 27.77 -31.56 -0.53
CA GLU A 379 28.85 -31.23 -1.48
C GLU A 379 30.21 -30.95 -0.81
N THR A 380 30.27 -30.84 0.52
CA THR A 380 31.53 -30.64 1.27
C THR A 380 32.02 -32.01 1.77
N PRO A 381 33.09 -32.61 1.19
CA PRO A 381 33.53 -33.94 1.60
C PRO A 381 33.96 -33.95 3.07
N ALA A 382 33.45 -34.91 3.84
CA ALA A 382 33.82 -35.15 5.23
C ALA A 382 35.24 -35.76 5.41
N ASP A 383 36.14 -35.59 4.44
CA ASP A 383 37.52 -36.11 4.47
C ASP A 383 38.52 -34.96 4.36
N LEU A 384 38.67 -34.22 5.47
CA LEU A 384 39.99 -33.74 5.88
C LEU A 384 40.28 -34.40 7.21
N ASN A 385 40.61 -35.69 7.15
CA ASN A 385 41.20 -36.42 8.26
C ASN A 385 42.63 -35.86 8.45
N PRO A 386 42.94 -35.12 9.53
CA PRO A 386 44.33 -34.81 9.82
C PRO A 386 44.89 -36.04 10.49
N ILE A 387 45.73 -36.84 9.81
CA ILE A 387 46.85 -37.63 10.36
C ILE A 387 47.39 -38.59 9.26
N GLN A 388 48.65 -38.34 8.87
CA GLN A 388 49.71 -39.25 8.39
C GLN A 388 50.44 -38.81 7.10
N ARG A 389 51.43 -37.92 7.24
CA ARG A 389 52.85 -38.22 7.01
C ARG A 389 53.75 -37.08 7.46
#